data_AF-A0A6G7XYZ1-F1
#
_entry.id   AF-A0A6G7XYZ1-F1
#
_cell.length_a   1.000
_cell.length_b   1.000
_cell.length_c   1.000
_cell.angle_alpha   90.00
_cell.angle_beta   90.00
_cell.angle_gamma   90.00
#
_symmetry.space_group_name_H-M   'P 1'
#
loop_
_entity.id
_entity.type
_entity.pdbx_description
1 polymer ?
#
loop_
_entity_poly.entity_id
_entity_poly.type
_entity_poly.pdbx_seq_one_letter_code
_entity_poly.pdbx_strand_id
1 'polypeptide(L)'
;MNETLIQDKAQQFMKGIKKRLFISLFALVIGFVYIIRMTRNHNGNITFLSFFFCAVLAVIILIINFVTAEMDREKLFSILFQDKDAPTAQAVYQQIIAQSSKSFKNSFISSDFYFACGLSMLLNGISYNDTFDYLNENMGQRMNDNSRFKVLFFAYAAEVQHNPEILNLITPLHKMNALNQQSMNYYYAVVAKYNHDEVTLNEKVSDIQEHNIYPLIAELATALIK
;
A
#
# COMPACT_ATOMS: atom_id res chain seq x y z
N MET A 1 -11.51 4.10 22.52
CA MET A 1 -10.98 4.40 21.17
C MET A 1 -11.47 5.80 20.78
N ASN A 2 -10.61 6.71 20.32
CA ASN A 2 -11.00 8.11 20.06
C ASN A 2 -11.61 8.22 18.64
N GLU A 3 -12.94 8.15 18.56
CA GLU A 3 -13.69 8.18 17.29
C GLU A 3 -13.41 9.45 16.46
N THR A 4 -13.22 10.60 17.11
CA THR A 4 -12.87 11.86 16.45
C THR A 4 -11.50 11.78 15.77
N LEU A 5 -10.50 11.19 16.44
CA LEU A 5 -9.16 11.01 15.87
C LEU A 5 -9.16 10.09 14.63
N ILE A 6 -9.89 8.97 14.71
CA ILE A 6 -9.99 8.01 13.60
C ILE A 6 -10.66 8.67 12.40
N GLN A 7 -11.77 9.36 12.65
CA GLN A 7 -12.49 10.10 11.62
C GLN A 7 -11.62 11.20 11.00
N ASP A 8 -10.88 11.97 11.80
CA ASP A 8 -10.01 13.03 11.30
C ASP A 8 -8.88 12.46 10.43
N LYS A 9 -8.19 11.40 10.89
CA LYS A 9 -7.13 10.73 10.11
C LYS A 9 -7.66 10.17 8.78
N ALA A 10 -8.81 9.48 8.81
CA ALA A 10 -9.45 8.93 7.61
C ALA A 10 -9.93 10.04 6.65
N GLN A 11 -10.57 11.09 7.17
CA GLN A 11 -11.06 12.20 6.36
C GLN A 11 -9.94 13.03 5.75
N GLN A 12 -8.85 13.29 6.47
CA GLN A 12 -7.68 14.00 5.95
C GLN A 12 -7.08 13.24 4.76
N PHE A 13 -6.96 11.93 4.87
CA PHE A 13 -6.49 11.08 3.78
C PHE A 13 -7.41 11.16 2.55
N MET A 14 -8.73 10.98 2.75
CA MET A 14 -9.70 11.07 1.66
C MET A 14 -9.77 12.46 1.03
N LYS A 15 -9.61 13.54 1.82
CA LYS A 15 -9.46 14.91 1.31
C LYS A 15 -8.20 15.06 0.48
N GLY A 16 -7.07 14.48 0.91
CA GLY A 16 -5.80 14.46 0.17
C GLY A 16 -5.95 13.86 -1.22
N ILE A 17 -6.53 12.66 -1.31
CA ILE A 17 -6.80 11.99 -2.59
C ILE A 17 -7.69 12.85 -3.50
N LYS A 18 -8.82 13.34 -2.96
CA LYS A 18 -9.78 14.16 -3.73
C LYS A 18 -9.15 15.45 -4.24
N LYS A 19 -8.42 16.17 -3.40
CA LYS A 19 -7.72 17.40 -3.76
C LYS A 19 -6.71 17.16 -4.88
N ARG A 20 -5.93 16.07 -4.82
CA ARG A 20 -4.98 15.72 -5.88
C ARG A 20 -5.68 15.40 -7.19
N LEU A 21 -6.68 14.52 -7.18
CA LEU A 21 -7.44 14.18 -8.38
C LEU A 21 -8.05 15.42 -9.03
N PHE A 22 -8.53 16.36 -8.21
CA PHE A 22 -9.02 17.65 -8.68
C PHE A 22 -7.93 18.52 -9.32
N ILE A 23 -6.75 18.65 -8.71
CA ILE A 23 -5.62 19.40 -9.29
C ILE A 23 -5.22 18.79 -10.64
N SER A 24 -5.14 17.46 -10.73
CA SER A 24 -4.80 16.75 -11.95
C SER A 24 -5.85 16.93 -13.04
N LEU A 25 -7.13 16.89 -12.68
CA LEU A 25 -8.22 17.20 -13.61
C LEU A 25 -8.16 18.65 -14.09
N PHE A 26 -7.90 19.59 -13.19
CA PHE A 26 -7.78 21.01 -13.53
C PHE A 26 -6.61 21.28 -14.48
N ALA A 27 -5.46 20.65 -14.25
CA ALA A 27 -4.30 20.72 -15.13
C ALA A 27 -4.60 20.15 -16.53
N LEU A 28 -5.33 19.03 -16.62
CA LEU A 28 -5.80 18.48 -17.88
C LEU A 28 -6.75 19.45 -18.60
N VAL A 29 -7.72 20.03 -17.89
CA VAL A 29 -8.67 21.00 -18.47
C VAL A 29 -7.94 22.23 -19.01
N ILE A 30 -7.01 22.82 -18.25
CA ILE A 30 -6.19 23.95 -18.74
C ILE A 30 -5.38 23.55 -19.97
N GLY A 31 -4.77 22.37 -19.96
CA GLY A 31 -4.06 21.80 -21.11
C GLY A 31 -4.96 21.73 -22.34
N PHE A 32 -6.19 21.22 -22.21
CA PHE A 32 -7.17 21.17 -23.29
C PHE A 32 -7.58 22.55 -23.80
N VAL A 33 -7.86 23.50 -22.90
CA VAL A 33 -8.21 24.88 -23.29
C VAL A 33 -7.07 25.54 -24.07
N TYR A 34 -5.83 25.31 -23.65
CA TYR A 34 -4.64 25.81 -24.36
C TYR A 34 -4.53 25.24 -25.78
N ILE A 35 -4.76 23.94 -25.97
CA ILE A 35 -4.79 23.31 -27.32
C ILE A 35 -5.85 23.96 -28.20
N ILE A 36 -7.08 24.10 -27.70
CA ILE A 36 -8.21 24.69 -28.44
C ILE A 36 -7.89 26.12 -28.88
N ARG A 37 -7.21 26.89 -28.02
CA ARG A 37 -6.80 28.26 -28.34
C ARG A 37 -5.71 28.29 -29.41
N MET A 38 -4.70 27.42 -29.31
CA MET A 38 -3.64 27.30 -30.32
C MET A 38 -4.18 26.88 -31.69
N THR A 39 -5.14 25.96 -31.74
CA THR A 39 -5.77 25.52 -32.99
C THR A 39 -6.58 26.59 -33.69
N ARG A 40 -7.30 27.41 -32.91
CA ARG A 40 -8.07 28.54 -33.45
C ARG A 40 -7.17 29.63 -34.04
N ASN A 41 -6.01 29.88 -33.45
CA ASN A 41 -5.08 30.90 -33.92
C ASN A 41 -4.26 30.48 -35.16
N HIS A 42 -4.23 29.19 -35.50
CA HIS A 42 -3.44 28.65 -36.62
C HIS A 42 -4.28 28.01 -37.74
N ASN A 43 -5.48 28.53 -38.03
CA ASN A 43 -6.36 28.06 -39.13
C ASN A 43 -6.58 26.53 -39.13
N GLY A 44 -6.77 25.92 -37.95
CA GLY A 44 -7.09 24.50 -37.85
C GLY A 44 -5.91 23.53 -38.02
N ASN A 45 -4.69 24.02 -38.29
CA ASN A 45 -3.51 23.17 -38.27
C ASN A 45 -3.09 22.90 -36.82
N ILE A 46 -3.61 21.80 -36.26
CA ILE A 46 -2.98 21.15 -35.10
C ILE A 46 -1.59 20.73 -35.54
N THR A 47 -0.58 21.51 -35.18
CA THR A 47 0.80 21.07 -35.38
C THR A 47 1.03 19.78 -34.60
N PHE A 48 1.74 18.82 -35.21
CA PHE A 48 2.21 17.61 -34.54
C PHE A 48 2.82 17.90 -33.15
N LEU A 49 3.48 19.06 -33.03
CA LEU A 49 4.03 19.60 -31.79
C LEU A 49 3.00 19.79 -30.66
N SER A 50 1.78 20.25 -30.98
CA SER A 50 0.69 20.44 -29.99
C SER A 50 0.17 19.10 -29.46
N PHE A 51 0.03 18.10 -30.34
CA PHE A 51 -0.35 16.74 -29.92
C PHE A 51 0.74 16.10 -29.04
N PHE A 52 2.00 16.24 -29.45
CA PHE A 52 3.16 15.75 -28.68
C PHE A 52 3.24 16.40 -27.29
N PHE A 53 3.08 17.72 -27.18
CA PHE A 53 3.08 18.42 -25.90
C PHE A 53 1.99 17.90 -24.95
N CYS A 54 0.80 17.60 -25.47
CA CYS A 54 -0.31 17.12 -24.65
C CYS A 54 -0.18 15.67 -24.24
N ALA A 55 0.38 14.82 -25.11
CA ALA A 55 0.75 13.46 -24.73
C ALA A 55 1.80 13.46 -23.60
N VAL A 56 2.83 14.31 -23.71
CA VAL A 56 3.86 14.47 -22.67
C VAL A 56 3.25 15.01 -21.37
N LEU A 57 2.39 16.04 -21.44
CA LEU A 57 1.72 16.60 -20.27
C LEU A 57 0.82 15.57 -19.58
N ALA A 58 0.06 14.77 -20.34
CA ALA A 58 -0.76 13.70 -19.79
C ALA A 58 0.09 12.62 -19.10
N VAL A 59 1.21 12.23 -19.70
CA VAL A 59 2.16 11.27 -19.10
C VAL A 59 2.76 11.83 -17.81
N ILE A 60 3.19 13.09 -17.79
CA ILE A 60 3.74 13.73 -16.57
C ILE A 60 2.67 13.79 -15.48
N ILE A 61 1.43 14.18 -15.80
CA ILE A 61 0.31 14.21 -14.86
C ILE A 61 0.05 12.79 -14.30
N LEU A 62 0.08 11.76 -15.15
CA LEU A 62 -0.06 10.38 -14.69
C LEU A 62 1.08 9.99 -13.72
N ILE A 63 2.34 10.27 -14.08
CA ILE A 63 3.51 9.98 -13.24
C ILE A 63 3.39 10.70 -11.89
N ILE A 64 3.09 12.00 -11.87
CA ILE A 64 2.91 12.77 -10.62
C ILE A 64 1.79 12.18 -9.78
N ASN A 65 0.66 11.80 -10.39
CA ASN A 65 -0.43 11.15 -9.65
C ASN A 65 -0.01 9.82 -9.05
N PHE A 66 0.74 8.99 -9.79
CA PHE A 66 1.24 7.72 -9.28
C PHE A 66 2.20 7.91 -8.11
N VAL A 67 3.20 8.79 -8.26
CA VAL A 67 4.18 9.10 -7.20
C VAL A 67 3.47 9.68 -5.97
N THR A 68 2.54 10.61 -6.15
CA THR A 68 1.83 11.21 -5.01
C THR A 68 0.87 10.21 -4.35
N ALA A 69 0.25 9.31 -5.12
CA ALA A 69 -0.59 8.23 -4.58
C ALA A 69 0.23 7.18 -3.82
N GLU A 70 1.49 7.02 -4.17
CA GLU A 70 2.46 6.23 -3.41
C GLU A 70 2.79 6.90 -2.07
N MET A 71 3.12 8.20 -2.08
CA MET A 71 3.44 8.95 -0.86
C MET A 71 2.25 9.05 0.11
N ASP A 72 1.03 9.23 -0.41
CA ASP A 72 -0.17 9.26 0.43
C ASP A 72 -0.42 7.90 1.09
N ARG A 73 -0.17 6.81 0.36
CA ARG A 73 -0.18 5.45 0.89
C ARG A 73 0.84 5.31 2.02
N GLU A 74 2.09 5.72 1.81
CA GLU A 74 3.14 5.68 2.83
C GLU A 74 2.79 6.45 4.10
N LYS A 75 2.19 7.65 3.98
CA LYS A 75 1.71 8.43 5.12
C LYS A 75 0.64 7.71 5.91
N LEU A 76 -0.27 7.02 5.24
CA LEU A 76 -1.30 6.25 5.92
C LEU A 76 -0.71 5.05 6.67
N PHE A 77 0.29 4.41 6.05
CA PHE A 77 0.98 3.27 6.63
C PHE A 77 1.83 3.65 7.85
N SER A 78 2.24 4.91 7.98
CA SER A 78 2.91 5.40 9.20
C SER A 78 2.11 5.16 10.48
N ILE A 79 0.78 5.14 10.43
CA ILE A 79 -0.04 4.90 11.63
C ILE A 79 0.18 3.47 12.15
N LEU A 80 0.30 2.49 11.26
CA LEU A 80 0.57 1.11 11.67
C LEU A 80 2.03 0.93 12.10
N PHE A 81 2.99 1.42 11.31
CA PHE A 81 4.41 1.08 11.51
C PHE A 81 5.23 2.07 12.33
N GLN A 82 4.84 3.35 12.37
CA GLN A 82 5.51 4.40 13.13
C GLN A 82 4.79 4.65 14.46
N ASP A 83 3.46 4.86 14.44
CA ASP A 83 2.69 5.10 15.66
C ASP A 83 2.49 3.80 16.48
N LYS A 84 2.69 2.62 15.86
CA LYS A 84 2.53 1.27 16.45
C LYS A 84 1.17 1.05 17.12
N ASP A 85 0.14 1.68 16.59
CA ASP A 85 -1.22 1.59 17.12
C ASP A 85 -2.08 0.74 16.19
N ALA A 86 -1.95 -0.59 16.31
CA ALA A 86 -2.69 -1.56 15.50
C ALA A 86 -4.22 -1.40 15.60
N PRO A 87 -4.83 -1.18 16.79
CA PRO A 87 -6.26 -0.88 16.89
C PRO A 87 -6.69 0.37 16.12
N THR A 88 -5.97 1.49 16.26
CA THR A 88 -6.28 2.72 15.54
C THR A 88 -6.04 2.55 14.04
N ALA A 89 -4.95 1.90 13.64
CA ALA A 89 -4.65 1.61 12.24
C ALA A 89 -5.76 0.78 11.59
N GLN A 90 -6.20 -0.30 12.25
CA GLN A 90 -7.33 -1.12 11.83
C GLN A 90 -8.57 -0.27 11.59
N ALA A 91 -8.97 0.53 12.59
CA ALA A 91 -10.17 1.35 12.49
C ALA A 91 -10.08 2.40 11.36
N VAL A 92 -8.91 3.03 11.19
CA VAL A 92 -8.67 4.00 10.12
C VAL A 92 -8.75 3.34 8.74
N TYR A 93 -8.11 2.19 8.55
CA TYR A 93 -8.16 1.47 7.28
C TYR A 93 -9.58 1.00 6.94
N GLN A 94 -10.31 0.45 7.91
CA GLN A 94 -11.71 0.06 7.74
C GLN A 94 -12.59 1.26 7.34
N GLN A 95 -12.40 2.41 7.99
CA GLN A 95 -13.16 3.62 7.66
C GLN A 95 -12.83 4.14 6.26
N ILE A 96 -11.56 4.12 5.85
CA ILE A 96 -11.13 4.51 4.49
C ILE A 96 -11.74 3.58 3.45
N ILE A 97 -11.68 2.27 3.67
CA ILE A 97 -12.31 1.27 2.81
C ILE A 97 -13.81 1.56 2.73
N ALA A 98 -14.51 1.73 3.85
CA ALA A 98 -15.94 1.98 3.88
C ALA A 98 -16.35 3.23 3.08
N GLN A 99 -15.62 4.35 3.26
CA GLN A 99 -15.86 5.64 2.62
C GLN A 99 -15.38 5.71 1.15
N SER A 100 -14.62 4.72 0.70
CA SER A 100 -14.11 4.68 -0.67
C SER A 100 -15.19 4.37 -1.69
N SER A 101 -15.08 4.96 -2.88
CA SER A 101 -15.98 4.67 -4.00
C SER A 101 -15.84 3.21 -4.46
N LYS A 102 -16.88 2.67 -5.11
CA LYS A 102 -16.82 1.32 -5.69
C LYS A 102 -15.64 1.16 -6.66
N SER A 103 -15.32 2.18 -7.44
CA SER A 103 -14.18 2.17 -8.36
C SER A 103 -12.83 2.09 -7.64
N PHE A 104 -12.67 2.76 -6.49
CA PHE A 104 -11.47 2.64 -5.68
C PHE A 104 -11.39 1.28 -5.00
N LYS A 105 -12.50 0.82 -4.43
CA LYS A 105 -12.61 -0.52 -3.82
C LYS A 105 -12.19 -1.61 -4.79
N ASN A 106 -12.48 -1.48 -6.08
CA ASN A 106 -12.09 -2.45 -7.12
C ASN A 106 -10.71 -2.20 -7.77
N SER A 107 -9.97 -1.17 -7.35
CA SER A 107 -8.67 -0.83 -7.95
C SER A 107 -7.53 -1.61 -7.28
N PHE A 108 -6.50 -2.03 -8.04
CA PHE A 108 -5.33 -2.74 -7.49
C PHE A 108 -4.67 -2.03 -6.30
N ILE A 109 -4.76 -0.69 -6.24
CA ILE A 109 -4.20 0.13 -5.17
C ILE A 109 -4.85 -0.20 -3.82
N SER A 110 -6.13 -0.60 -3.80
CA SER A 110 -6.83 -0.91 -2.56
C SER A 110 -6.36 -2.22 -1.93
N SER A 111 -5.70 -3.13 -2.67
CA SER A 111 -5.18 -4.39 -2.11
C SER A 111 -4.18 -4.15 -0.99
N ASP A 112 -3.31 -3.13 -1.12
CA ASP A 112 -2.39 -2.73 -0.06
C ASP A 112 -3.14 -2.29 1.21
N PHE A 113 -4.31 -1.66 1.09
CA PHE A 113 -5.11 -1.22 2.24
C PHE A 113 -5.79 -2.38 2.94
N TYR A 114 -6.33 -3.33 2.15
CA TYR A 114 -6.95 -4.51 2.71
C TYR A 114 -5.93 -5.36 3.47
N PHE A 115 -4.78 -5.67 2.87
CA PHE A 115 -3.75 -6.46 3.57
C PHE A 115 -3.10 -5.70 4.74
N ALA A 116 -2.94 -4.37 4.66
CA ALA A 116 -2.52 -3.57 5.82
C ALA A 116 -3.57 -3.59 6.95
N CYS A 117 -4.86 -3.55 6.60
CA CYS A 117 -5.95 -3.74 7.55
C CYS A 117 -5.91 -5.13 8.17
N GLY A 118 -5.74 -6.19 7.36
CA GLY A 118 -5.61 -7.56 7.85
C GLY A 118 -4.42 -7.74 8.77
N LEU A 119 -3.25 -7.19 8.42
CA LEU A 119 -2.09 -7.20 9.31
C LEU A 119 -2.37 -6.48 10.63
N SER A 120 -3.09 -5.35 10.60
CA SER A 120 -3.50 -4.63 11.81
C SER A 120 -4.47 -5.45 12.67
N MET A 121 -5.37 -6.22 12.04
CA MET A 121 -6.28 -7.14 12.73
C MET A 121 -5.50 -8.24 13.46
N LEU A 122 -4.53 -8.88 12.80
CA LEU A 122 -3.68 -9.90 13.42
C LEU A 122 -2.87 -9.34 14.60
N LEU A 123 -2.28 -8.15 14.43
CA LEU A 123 -1.52 -7.46 15.48
C LEU A 123 -2.41 -7.03 16.66
N ASN A 124 -3.70 -6.80 16.41
CA ASN A 124 -4.72 -6.54 17.42
C ASN A 124 -5.30 -7.84 18.04
N GLY A 125 -4.72 -9.00 17.72
CA GLY A 125 -5.11 -10.30 18.30
C GLY A 125 -6.34 -10.95 17.68
N ILE A 126 -6.83 -10.45 16.53
CA ILE A 126 -7.91 -11.12 15.79
C ILE A 126 -7.33 -12.38 15.14
N SER A 127 -8.11 -13.47 15.13
CA SER A 127 -7.64 -14.75 14.60
C SER A 127 -7.31 -14.65 13.11
N TYR A 128 -6.41 -15.53 12.65
CA TYR A 128 -6.08 -15.63 11.23
C TYR A 128 -7.32 -15.94 10.39
N ASN A 129 -8.15 -16.89 10.81
CA ASN A 129 -9.34 -17.29 10.07
C ASN A 129 -10.33 -16.13 9.93
N ASP A 130 -10.66 -15.43 11.02
CA ASP A 130 -11.58 -14.28 10.97
C ASP A 130 -11.02 -13.15 10.10
N THR A 131 -9.71 -12.92 10.17
CA THR A 131 -9.04 -11.91 9.36
C THR A 131 -9.04 -12.31 7.89
N PHE A 132 -8.77 -13.57 7.58
CA PHE A 132 -8.76 -14.09 6.22
C PHE A 132 -10.15 -14.09 5.60
N ASP A 133 -11.18 -14.47 6.36
CA ASP A 133 -12.58 -14.41 5.94
C ASP A 133 -13.00 -12.96 5.66
N TYR A 134 -12.65 -12.02 6.54
CA TYR A 134 -12.85 -10.59 6.29
C TYR A 134 -12.21 -10.13 4.98
N LEU A 135 -10.95 -10.50 4.74
CA LEU A 135 -10.26 -10.15 3.49
C LEU A 135 -10.95 -10.80 2.28
N ASN A 136 -11.31 -12.07 2.37
CA ASN A 136 -11.94 -12.81 1.29
C ASN A 136 -13.33 -12.25 0.94
N GLU A 137 -14.15 -11.89 1.93
CA GLU A 137 -15.46 -11.26 1.73
C GLU A 137 -15.34 -9.88 1.05
N ASN A 138 -14.33 -9.10 1.43
CA ASN A 138 -14.18 -7.73 0.94
C ASN A 138 -13.38 -7.62 -0.36
N MET A 139 -12.46 -8.55 -0.63
CA MET A 139 -11.60 -8.55 -1.82
C MET A 139 -12.06 -9.56 -2.88
N GLY A 140 -12.65 -10.68 -2.48
CA GLY A 140 -13.01 -11.79 -3.37
C GLY A 140 -11.83 -12.25 -4.22
N GLN A 141 -12.02 -12.29 -5.55
CA GLN A 141 -10.98 -12.69 -6.51
C GLN A 141 -9.68 -11.86 -6.42
N ARG A 142 -9.75 -10.67 -5.83
CA ARG A 142 -8.61 -9.77 -5.65
C ARG A 142 -7.65 -10.17 -4.54
N MET A 143 -7.95 -11.21 -3.77
CA MET A 143 -6.98 -11.87 -2.89
C MET A 143 -5.72 -12.33 -3.65
N ASN A 144 -5.85 -12.55 -4.97
CA ASN A 144 -4.76 -12.90 -5.86
C ASN A 144 -3.96 -11.70 -6.37
N ASP A 145 -4.41 -10.47 -6.11
CA ASP A 145 -3.67 -9.26 -6.47
C ASP A 145 -2.31 -9.24 -5.76
N ASN A 146 -1.30 -8.78 -6.47
CA ASN A 146 0.01 -8.56 -5.90
C ASN A 146 -0.02 -7.31 -5.00
N SER A 147 0.21 -7.51 -3.71
CA SER A 147 0.31 -6.45 -2.71
C SER A 147 1.56 -6.63 -1.87
N ARG A 148 2.13 -5.53 -1.44
CA ARG A 148 3.37 -5.53 -0.62
C ARG A 148 3.09 -6.10 0.76
N PHE A 149 1.96 -5.69 1.29
CA PHE A 149 1.44 -6.11 2.58
C PHE A 149 0.97 -7.55 2.60
N LYS A 150 0.68 -8.12 1.44
CA LYS A 150 0.40 -9.55 1.31
C LYS A 150 1.55 -10.39 1.88
N VAL A 151 2.80 -9.99 1.58
CA VAL A 151 4.01 -10.67 2.10
C VAL A 151 4.05 -10.59 3.62
N LEU A 152 3.96 -9.38 4.19
CA LEU A 152 4.00 -9.18 5.64
C LEU A 152 2.84 -9.89 6.35
N PHE A 153 1.63 -9.78 5.81
CA PHE A 153 0.43 -10.42 6.34
C PHE A 153 0.58 -11.94 6.41
N PHE A 154 0.91 -12.60 5.29
CA PHE A 154 1.02 -14.06 5.27
C PHE A 154 2.26 -14.57 6.00
N ALA A 155 3.38 -13.85 5.99
CA ALA A 155 4.56 -14.22 6.77
C ALA A 155 4.28 -14.14 8.28
N TYR A 156 3.63 -13.06 8.74
CA TYR A 156 3.24 -12.92 10.14
C TYR A 156 2.15 -13.92 10.53
N ALA A 157 1.16 -14.15 9.66
CA ALA A 157 0.13 -15.17 9.89
C ALA A 157 0.72 -16.58 9.99
N ALA A 158 1.66 -16.94 9.10
CA ALA A 158 2.36 -18.22 9.16
C ALA A 158 3.07 -18.38 10.50
N GLU A 159 3.82 -17.36 10.92
CA GLU A 159 4.56 -17.32 12.18
C GLU A 159 3.64 -17.54 13.38
N VAL A 160 2.58 -16.72 13.52
CA VAL A 160 1.63 -16.79 14.64
C VAL A 160 0.81 -18.09 14.66
N GLN A 161 0.47 -18.63 13.48
CA GLN A 161 -0.27 -19.89 13.36
C GLN A 161 0.65 -21.12 13.39
N HIS A 162 1.97 -20.93 13.41
CA HIS A 162 2.97 -21.98 13.20
C HIS A 162 2.68 -22.87 11.98
N ASN A 163 2.14 -22.28 10.90
CA ASN A 163 1.73 -23.01 9.70
C ASN A 163 2.54 -22.56 8.47
N PRO A 164 3.52 -23.34 8.01
CA PRO A 164 4.36 -22.99 6.87
C PRO A 164 3.60 -22.98 5.54
N GLU A 165 2.46 -23.67 5.41
CA GLU A 165 1.70 -23.71 4.16
C GLU A 165 1.11 -22.34 3.79
N ILE A 166 0.87 -21.48 4.79
CA ILE A 166 0.38 -20.11 4.60
C ILE A 166 1.36 -19.28 3.75
N LEU A 167 2.66 -19.58 3.83
CA LEU A 167 3.69 -18.89 3.04
C LEU A 167 3.55 -19.13 1.54
N ASN A 168 2.93 -20.23 1.11
CA ASN A 168 2.67 -20.53 -0.30
C ASN A 168 1.66 -19.56 -0.95
N LEU A 169 0.94 -18.78 -0.13
CA LEU A 169 -0.02 -17.77 -0.60
C LEU A 169 0.66 -16.46 -1.02
N ILE A 170 1.97 -16.33 -0.81
CA ILE A 170 2.73 -15.13 -1.15
C ILE A 170 3.02 -15.12 -2.66
N THR A 171 2.65 -14.02 -3.30
CA THR A 171 3.02 -13.73 -4.69
C THR A 171 3.94 -12.52 -4.70
N PRO A 172 5.19 -12.62 -5.19
CA PRO A 172 6.12 -11.51 -5.10
C PRO A 172 5.78 -10.35 -6.04
N LEU A 173 5.96 -9.11 -5.55
CA LEU A 173 6.07 -7.89 -6.35
C LEU A 173 7.53 -7.60 -6.67
N HIS A 174 7.86 -7.27 -7.92
CA HIS A 174 9.26 -7.04 -8.34
C HIS A 174 9.69 -5.56 -8.37
N LYS A 175 8.85 -4.61 -7.92
CA LYS A 175 9.27 -3.20 -7.82
C LYS A 175 9.95 -2.98 -6.48
N MET A 176 11.25 -2.70 -6.48
CA MET A 176 12.06 -2.59 -5.27
C MET A 176 12.02 -1.16 -4.71
N ASN A 177 11.35 -0.99 -3.57
CA ASN A 177 11.59 0.12 -2.64
C ASN A 177 11.99 -0.47 -1.28
N ALA A 178 12.43 0.37 -0.34
CA ALA A 178 12.95 -0.09 0.94
C ALA A 178 11.94 -0.93 1.76
N LEU A 179 10.64 -0.56 1.73
CA LEU A 179 9.59 -1.34 2.42
C LEU A 179 9.43 -2.74 1.82
N ASN A 180 9.48 -2.86 0.49
CA ASN A 180 9.38 -4.16 -0.18
C ASN A 180 10.57 -5.05 0.15
N GLN A 181 11.78 -4.49 0.19
CA GLN A 181 12.97 -5.24 0.60
C GLN A 181 12.84 -5.72 2.05
N GLN A 182 12.38 -4.88 2.97
CA GLN A 182 12.17 -5.26 4.38
C GLN A 182 11.08 -6.31 4.55
N SER A 183 10.00 -6.21 3.78
CA SER A 183 8.91 -7.19 3.79
C SER A 183 9.38 -8.54 3.27
N MET A 184 10.20 -8.55 2.21
CA MET A 184 10.82 -9.76 1.68
C MET A 184 11.86 -10.33 2.63
N ASN A 185 12.71 -9.51 3.25
CA ASN A 185 13.67 -9.97 4.25
C ASN A 185 12.94 -10.60 5.45
N TYR A 186 11.82 -10.01 5.90
CA TYR A 186 11.03 -10.60 6.97
C TYR A 186 10.45 -11.96 6.57
N TYR A 187 9.91 -12.07 5.36
CA TYR A 187 9.49 -13.35 4.79
C TYR A 187 10.63 -14.38 4.77
N TYR A 188 11.82 -14.01 4.28
CA TYR A 188 12.97 -14.90 4.25
C TYR A 188 13.45 -15.30 5.64
N ALA A 189 13.38 -14.40 6.62
CA ALA A 189 13.67 -14.72 8.02
C ALA A 189 12.67 -15.76 8.58
N VAL A 190 11.37 -15.59 8.31
CA VAL A 190 10.34 -16.58 8.70
C VAL A 190 10.60 -17.94 8.06
N VAL A 191 10.91 -17.98 6.76
CA VAL A 191 11.27 -19.22 6.05
C VAL A 191 12.51 -19.88 6.67
N ALA A 192 13.55 -19.09 6.94
CA ALA A 192 14.79 -19.58 7.56
C ALA A 192 14.53 -20.18 8.95
N LYS A 193 13.66 -19.55 9.76
CA LYS A 193 13.23 -20.09 11.06
C LYS A 193 12.59 -21.48 10.93
N TYR A 194 11.69 -21.68 9.96
CA TYR A 194 11.09 -23.00 9.72
C TYR A 194 12.07 -24.05 9.20
N ASN A 195 13.08 -23.60 8.44
CA ASN A 195 14.12 -24.48 7.91
C ASN A 195 15.28 -24.72 8.89
N HIS A 196 15.23 -24.14 10.10
CA HIS A 196 16.33 -24.15 11.07
C HIS A 196 17.66 -23.63 10.51
N ASP A 197 17.60 -22.68 9.56
CA ASP A 197 18.76 -22.03 8.97
C ASP A 197 19.11 -20.76 9.78
N GLU A 198 19.84 -20.98 10.87
CA GLU A 198 20.26 -19.90 11.79
C GLU A 198 21.13 -18.84 11.12
N VAL A 199 21.91 -19.21 10.09
CA VAL A 199 22.78 -18.26 9.39
C VAL A 199 21.92 -17.26 8.62
N THR A 200 21.02 -17.76 7.78
CA THR A 200 20.11 -16.91 7.00
C THR A 200 19.14 -16.15 7.90
N LEU A 201 18.64 -16.76 8.98
CA LEU A 201 17.77 -16.09 9.95
C LEU A 201 18.47 -14.85 10.55
N ASN A 202 19.67 -15.04 11.10
CA ASN A 202 20.41 -13.95 11.73
C ASN A 202 20.83 -12.87 10.72
N GLU A 203 21.24 -13.27 9.51
CA GLU A 203 21.54 -12.33 8.42
C GLU A 203 20.34 -11.45 8.08
N LYS A 204 19.17 -12.06 7.80
CA LYS A 204 17.99 -11.30 7.39
C LYS A 204 17.40 -10.46 8.51
N VAL A 205 17.44 -10.93 9.76
CA VAL A 205 17.02 -10.10 10.90
C VAL A 205 17.99 -8.92 11.08
N SER A 206 19.29 -9.11 10.94
CA SER A 206 20.29 -8.04 10.99
C SER A 206 20.07 -6.98 9.90
N ASP A 207 19.88 -7.41 8.65
CA ASP A 207 19.60 -6.51 7.51
C ASP A 207 18.36 -5.63 7.78
N ILE A 208 17.31 -6.22 8.37
CA ILE A 208 16.10 -5.49 8.73
C ILE A 208 16.40 -4.48 9.82
N GLN A 209 17.14 -4.86 10.86
CA GLN A 209 17.46 -3.98 12.00
C GLN A 209 18.36 -2.81 11.59
N GLU A 210 19.34 -3.04 10.72
CA GLU A 210 20.31 -2.02 10.30
C GLU A 210 19.71 -0.95 9.38
N HIS A 211 18.87 -1.36 8.43
CA HIS A 211 18.35 -0.47 7.39
C HIS A 211 16.90 -0.05 7.62
N ASN A 212 16.36 -0.24 8.84
CA ASN A 212 14.93 -0.13 9.07
C ASN A 212 14.36 1.27 8.84
N ILE A 213 13.29 1.38 8.05
CA ILE A 213 12.50 2.61 7.91
C ILE A 213 11.22 2.53 8.75
N TYR A 214 10.79 1.31 9.11
CA TYR A 214 9.51 1.02 9.73
C TYR A 214 9.71 0.15 11.00
N PRO A 215 9.85 0.77 12.19
CA PRO A 215 10.24 0.11 13.44
C PRO A 215 9.52 -1.20 13.77
N LEU A 216 8.21 -1.28 13.52
CA LEU A 216 7.42 -2.48 13.79
C LEU A 216 7.95 -3.72 13.03
N ILE A 217 8.50 -3.59 11.81
CA ILE A 217 9.07 -4.75 11.07
C ILE A 217 10.30 -5.31 11.79
N ALA A 218 11.13 -4.44 12.40
CA ALA A 218 12.26 -4.90 13.20
C ALA A 218 11.82 -5.56 14.50
N GLU A 219 10.71 -5.12 15.11
CA GLU A 219 10.15 -5.78 16.29
C GLU A 219 9.65 -7.18 15.96
N LEU A 220 8.91 -7.33 14.86
CA LEU A 220 8.49 -8.62 14.35
C LEU A 220 9.68 -9.54 14.06
N ALA A 221 10.72 -9.02 13.37
CA ALA A 221 11.93 -9.77 13.08
C ALA A 221 12.66 -10.21 14.36
N THR A 222 12.73 -9.33 15.37
CA THR A 222 13.38 -9.64 16.66
C THR A 222 12.63 -10.73 17.44
N ALA A 223 11.31 -10.80 17.32
CA ALA A 223 10.51 -11.86 17.93
C ALA A 223 10.82 -13.24 17.34
N LEU A 224 11.37 -13.32 16.12
CA LEU A 224 11.73 -14.60 15.51
C LEU A 224 12.90 -15.30 16.22
N ILE A 225 13.82 -14.53 16.82
CA ILE A 225 15.06 -15.02 17.45
C ILE A 225 14.83 -15.44 18.91
N LYS A 226 13.77 -14.93 19.56
CA LYS A 226 13.43 -15.25 20.95
C LYS A 226 12.72 -16.60 21.04
#